data_AF-X1ILD6-F1
#
_entry.id   AF-X1ILD6-F1
#
_cell.length_a   1.000
_cell.length_b   1.000
_cell.length_c   1.000
_cell.angle_alpha   90.00
_cell.angle_beta   90.00
_cell.angle_gamma   90.00
#
_symmetry.space_group_name_H-M   'P 1'
#
loop_
_entity.id
_entity.type
_entity.pdbx_description
1 polymer ?
#
loop_
_entity_poly.entity_id
_entity_poly.type
_entity_poly.pdbx_seq_one_letter_code
_entity_poly.pdbx_strand_id
1 'polypeptide(L)'
;KFMGNYFKFPLSIFEVFKKLPKKVVFRAMLSFIKHNIIRIFLRPKIENSETLLLGYYGKVLYELFFKNYIYHVWGIYPKDFSPSFAEQRIPKITATLFLNKIISPFRAKFSMGSVKNFVENLDGKLFTTKEGYRGITERVVKIIDNSGCSVHLNSEVLNININGDHARKVLIRNLKDSNNKYWFECDGVLNTLPINKSILMIKPDVLKNVKMSAKQLEFRALVFVGVLIKKPKVLPVSFMYFREHSFNRVYDSSYFGHDTYSPDTTILVAEI
;
A
#
# COMPACT_ATOMS: atom_id res chain seq x y z
N LYS A 1 8.92 7.98 12.71
CA LYS A 1 9.26 8.60 14.02
C LYS A 1 8.09 8.40 14.97
N PHE A 2 8.33 7.98 16.22
CA PHE A 2 7.31 7.76 17.24
C PHE A 2 7.91 7.98 18.63
N MET A 3 7.23 8.72 19.51
CA MET A 3 7.74 9.09 20.85
C MET A 3 9.18 9.63 20.83
N GLY A 4 9.48 10.55 19.91
CA GLY A 4 10.83 11.13 19.74
C GLY A 4 11.89 10.18 19.16
N ASN A 5 11.57 8.90 18.94
CA ASN A 5 12.50 7.88 18.47
C ASN A 5 12.26 7.52 17.00
N TYR A 6 13.33 7.12 16.31
CA TYR A 6 13.26 6.51 14.98
C TYR A 6 13.23 5.00 15.12
N PHE A 7 12.31 4.34 14.41
CA PHE A 7 12.22 2.88 14.36
C PHE A 7 12.47 2.42 12.92
N LYS A 8 13.25 1.34 12.76
CA LYS A 8 13.39 0.68 11.46
C LYS A 8 12.05 0.09 11.02
N PHE A 9 11.85 0.06 9.71
CA PHE A 9 10.72 -0.62 9.07
C PHE A 9 11.25 -1.82 8.27
N PRO A 10 10.67 -3.03 8.40
CA PRO A 10 9.62 -3.40 9.36
C PRO A 10 10.03 -3.22 10.83
N LEU A 11 9.05 -3.10 11.72
CA LEU A 11 9.29 -2.81 13.14
C LEU A 11 10.20 -3.86 13.77
N SER A 12 11.42 -3.46 14.15
CA SER A 12 12.36 -4.33 14.82
C SER A 12 12.02 -4.50 16.29
N ILE A 13 11.85 -5.75 16.71
CA ILE A 13 11.58 -6.13 18.11
C ILE A 13 12.69 -5.62 19.03
N PHE A 14 13.94 -5.77 18.62
CA PHE A 14 15.10 -5.29 19.40
C PHE A 14 15.02 -3.78 19.64
N GLU A 15 14.60 -3.01 18.63
CA GLU A 15 14.41 -1.56 18.80
C GLU A 15 13.23 -1.22 19.70
N VAL A 16 12.15 -2.00 19.68
CA VAL A 16 11.03 -1.86 20.63
C VAL A 16 11.52 -2.05 22.06
N PHE A 17 12.29 -3.11 22.35
CA PHE A 17 12.87 -3.35 23.68
C PHE A 17 13.83 -2.24 24.13
N LYS A 18 14.64 -1.71 23.20
CA LYS A 18 15.67 -0.71 23.50
C LYS A 18 15.10 0.72 23.65
N LYS A 19 14.11 1.09 22.82
CA LYS A 19 13.66 2.48 22.67
C LYS A 19 12.35 2.78 23.40
N LEU A 20 11.52 1.78 23.70
CA LEU A 20 10.30 2.01 24.48
C LEU A 20 10.57 1.97 26.00
N PRO A 21 9.73 2.64 26.82
CA PRO A 21 9.81 2.53 28.27
C PRO A 21 9.70 1.07 28.74
N LYS A 22 10.55 0.63 29.68
CA LYS A 22 10.58 -0.76 30.20
C LYS A 22 9.20 -1.26 30.67
N LYS A 23 8.40 -0.39 31.30
CA LYS A 23 7.01 -0.68 31.72
C LYS A 23 6.09 -0.99 30.54
N VAL A 24 6.28 -0.34 29.40
CA VAL A 24 5.50 -0.60 28.16
C VAL A 24 5.94 -1.93 27.56
N VAL A 25 7.24 -2.17 27.49
CA VAL A 25 7.83 -3.42 26.98
C VAL A 25 7.34 -4.64 27.78
N PHE A 26 7.37 -4.57 29.11
CA PHE A 26 6.90 -5.67 29.96
C PHE A 26 5.41 -5.93 29.77
N ARG A 27 4.58 -4.87 29.72
CA ARG A 27 3.14 -5.00 29.41
C ARG A 27 2.90 -5.57 28.01
N ALA A 28 3.71 -5.19 27.03
CA ALA A 28 3.64 -5.73 25.67
C ALA A 28 3.92 -7.23 25.64
N MET A 29 4.96 -7.68 26.35
CA MET A 29 5.30 -9.10 26.46
C MET A 29 4.17 -9.91 27.11
N LEU A 30 3.65 -9.46 28.26
CA LEU A 30 2.52 -10.12 28.93
C LEU A 30 1.28 -10.15 28.05
N SER A 31 1.01 -9.04 27.34
CA SER A 31 -0.11 -8.93 26.42
C SER A 31 0.01 -9.91 25.25
N PHE A 32 1.21 -10.04 24.67
CA PHE A 32 1.49 -10.99 23.60
C PHE A 32 1.28 -12.43 24.05
N ILE A 33 1.84 -12.83 25.20
CA ILE A 33 1.69 -14.19 25.76
C ILE A 33 0.20 -14.48 26.00
N LYS A 34 -0.51 -13.55 26.65
CA LYS A 34 -1.95 -13.68 26.91
C LYS A 34 -2.75 -13.92 25.63
N HIS A 35 -2.51 -13.15 24.57
CA HIS A 35 -3.26 -13.29 23.31
C HIS A 35 -2.89 -14.57 22.54
N ASN A 36 -1.66 -15.05 22.64
CA ASN A 36 -1.27 -16.35 22.07
C ASN A 36 -1.99 -17.50 22.81
N ILE A 37 -2.03 -17.47 24.14
CA ILE A 37 -2.77 -18.47 24.94
C ILE A 37 -4.26 -18.42 24.60
N ILE A 38 -4.87 -17.24 24.60
CA ILE A 38 -6.29 -17.08 24.23
C ILE A 38 -6.56 -17.66 22.85
N ARG A 39 -5.71 -17.43 21.86
CA ARG A 39 -5.91 -17.98 20.51
C ARG A 39 -5.85 -19.50 20.43
N ILE A 40 -5.09 -20.15 21.31
CA ILE A 40 -5.02 -21.61 21.37
C ILE A 40 -6.33 -22.19 21.88
N PHE A 41 -6.93 -21.58 22.91
CA PHE A 41 -8.12 -22.13 23.59
C PHE A 41 -9.46 -21.53 23.12
N LEU A 42 -9.46 -20.30 22.63
CA LEU A 42 -10.63 -19.48 22.31
C LEU A 42 -10.43 -18.81 20.95
N ARG A 43 -10.81 -19.53 19.89
CA ARG A 43 -10.82 -18.96 18.53
C ARG A 43 -11.96 -17.94 18.41
N PRO A 44 -11.72 -16.79 17.75
CA PRO A 44 -12.77 -15.81 17.54
C PRO A 44 -13.89 -16.41 16.66
N LYS A 45 -15.14 -16.07 16.95
CA LYS A 45 -16.30 -16.52 16.14
C LYS A 45 -16.22 -16.01 14.70
N ILE A 46 -15.68 -14.81 14.52
CA ILE A 46 -15.43 -14.17 13.22
C ILE A 46 -13.98 -13.65 13.26
N GLU A 47 -13.16 -14.10 12.31
CA GLU A 47 -11.79 -13.59 12.16
C GLU A 47 -11.82 -12.32 11.31
N ASN A 48 -11.10 -11.29 11.75
CA ASN A 48 -10.86 -10.05 10.99
C ASN A 48 -9.39 -9.63 11.15
N SER A 49 -8.99 -8.52 10.52
CA SER A 49 -7.61 -8.06 10.64
C SER A 49 -7.23 -7.65 12.08
N GLU A 50 -8.17 -7.15 12.89
CA GLU A 50 -7.91 -6.86 14.31
C GLU A 50 -7.60 -8.12 15.12
N THR A 51 -8.42 -9.17 15.01
CA THR A 51 -8.21 -10.43 15.75
C THR A 51 -6.90 -11.10 15.37
N LEU A 52 -6.51 -11.03 14.09
CA LEU A 52 -5.20 -11.49 13.62
C LEU A 52 -4.05 -10.71 14.24
N LEU A 53 -4.12 -9.38 14.19
CA LEU A 53 -3.06 -8.52 14.71
C LEU A 53 -2.91 -8.62 16.22
N LEU A 54 -4.02 -8.75 16.96
CA LEU A 54 -4.00 -9.06 18.38
C LEU A 54 -3.27 -10.38 18.66
N GLY A 55 -3.45 -11.38 17.79
CA GLY A 55 -2.71 -12.64 17.88
C GLY A 55 -1.22 -12.53 17.58
N TYR A 56 -0.84 -11.75 16.57
CA TYR A 56 0.56 -11.59 16.16
C TYR A 56 1.36 -10.67 17.08
N TYR A 57 0.72 -9.70 17.74
CA TYR A 57 1.43 -8.63 18.43
C TYR A 57 0.98 -8.43 19.88
N GLY A 58 -0.15 -9.01 20.28
CA GLY A 58 -0.82 -8.65 21.53
C GLY A 58 -1.46 -7.26 21.48
N LYS A 59 -2.35 -6.98 22.42
CA LYS A 59 -3.11 -5.72 22.50
C LYS A 59 -2.23 -4.48 22.58
N VAL A 60 -1.17 -4.51 23.38
CA VAL A 60 -0.34 -3.31 23.62
C VAL A 60 0.40 -2.87 22.35
N LEU A 61 1.07 -3.79 21.65
CA LEU A 61 1.75 -3.43 20.40
C LEU A 61 0.75 -3.17 19.26
N TYR A 62 -0.37 -3.89 19.23
CA TYR A 62 -1.47 -3.60 18.31
C TYR A 62 -1.94 -2.14 18.43
N GLU A 63 -2.26 -1.69 19.64
CA GLU A 63 -2.74 -0.32 19.89
C GLU A 63 -1.66 0.72 19.61
N LEU A 64 -0.40 0.45 20.00
CA LEU A 64 0.70 1.38 19.80
C LEU A 64 1.14 1.50 18.35
N PHE A 65 1.16 0.40 17.59
CA PHE A 65 1.80 0.37 16.27
C PHE A 65 0.87 0.18 15.08
N PHE A 66 -0.33 -0.36 15.27
CA PHE A 66 -1.15 -0.81 14.15
C PHE A 66 -2.52 -0.14 14.13
N LYS A 67 -3.26 -0.11 15.24
CA LYS A 67 -4.66 0.34 15.28
C LYS A 67 -4.87 1.70 14.64
N ASN A 68 -4.28 2.75 15.20
CA ASN A 68 -4.46 4.12 14.72
C ASN A 68 -3.71 4.36 13.41
N TYR A 69 -2.54 3.73 13.23
CA TYR A 69 -1.78 3.85 11.99
C TYR A 69 -2.56 3.34 10.77
N ILE A 70 -3.17 2.15 10.89
CA ILE A 70 -4.02 1.58 9.83
C ILE A 70 -5.22 2.49 9.59
N TYR A 71 -5.88 2.98 10.65
CA TYR A 71 -6.99 3.92 10.51
C TYR A 71 -6.60 5.21 9.79
N HIS A 72 -5.43 5.81 10.09
CA HIS A 72 -4.98 7.02 9.42
C HIS A 72 -4.68 6.80 7.94
N VAL A 73 -4.02 5.68 7.62
CA VAL A 73 -3.70 5.32 6.23
C VAL A 73 -4.95 4.95 5.44
N TRP A 74 -5.87 4.18 6.03
CA TRP A 74 -6.96 3.53 5.29
C TRP A 74 -8.36 4.05 5.58
N GLY A 75 -8.55 4.87 6.61
CA GLY A 75 -9.83 5.47 6.99
C GLY A 75 -10.79 4.58 7.77
N ILE A 76 -10.49 3.29 7.89
CA ILE A 76 -11.29 2.32 8.65
C ILE A 76 -10.40 1.53 9.61
N TYR A 77 -11.01 1.00 10.68
CA TYR A 77 -10.26 0.27 11.70
C TYR A 77 -9.95 -1.16 11.25
N PRO A 78 -8.90 -1.81 11.80
CA PRO A 78 -8.56 -3.20 11.46
C PRO A 78 -9.70 -4.21 11.68
N LYS A 79 -10.68 -3.92 12.54
CA LYS A 79 -11.85 -4.79 12.77
C LYS A 79 -12.77 -4.88 11.55
N ASP A 80 -12.76 -3.85 10.70
CA ASP A 80 -13.62 -3.71 9.52
C ASP A 80 -12.93 -4.27 8.25
N PHE A 81 -11.67 -4.70 8.38
CA PHE A 81 -10.91 -5.34 7.31
C PHE A 81 -11.04 -6.86 7.37
N SER A 82 -11.10 -7.50 6.19
CA SER A 82 -10.95 -8.94 6.05
C SER A 82 -9.62 -9.42 6.65
N PRO A 83 -9.53 -10.68 7.12
CA PRO A 83 -8.28 -11.26 7.61
C PRO A 83 -7.10 -11.14 6.63
N SER A 84 -7.37 -11.29 5.34
CA SER A 84 -6.38 -11.26 4.26
C SER A 84 -5.56 -9.97 4.23
N PHE A 85 -6.14 -8.84 4.63
CA PHE A 85 -5.42 -7.57 4.70
C PHE A 85 -4.21 -7.67 5.63
N ALA A 86 -4.41 -8.11 6.88
CA ALA A 86 -3.33 -8.29 7.84
C ALA A 86 -2.34 -9.37 7.40
N GLU A 87 -2.80 -10.47 6.80
CA GLU A 87 -1.93 -11.57 6.39
C GLU A 87 -0.93 -11.21 5.29
N GLN A 88 -1.37 -10.38 4.33
CA GLN A 88 -0.58 -10.02 3.16
C GLN A 88 0.24 -8.76 3.37
N ARG A 89 -0.27 -7.79 4.14
CA ARG A 89 0.35 -6.47 4.27
C ARG A 89 1.19 -6.29 5.52
N ILE A 90 1.00 -7.13 6.55
CA ILE A 90 1.64 -6.94 7.85
C ILE A 90 2.54 -8.14 8.17
N PRO A 91 3.84 -7.91 8.40
CA PRO A 91 4.75 -8.98 8.81
C PRO A 91 4.22 -9.71 10.05
N LYS A 92 4.37 -11.03 10.09
CA LYS A 92 3.95 -11.85 11.24
C LYS A 92 5.07 -11.91 12.27
N ILE A 93 4.78 -11.57 13.53
CA ILE A 93 5.60 -11.98 14.66
C ILE A 93 4.93 -13.20 15.27
N THR A 94 5.43 -14.39 14.96
CA THR A 94 4.96 -15.62 15.62
C THR A 94 5.85 -15.90 16.84
N ALA A 95 5.31 -16.52 17.89
CA ALA A 95 6.10 -16.91 19.08
C ALA A 95 7.32 -17.79 18.73
N THR A 96 7.21 -18.65 17.70
CA THR A 96 8.32 -19.44 17.15
C THR A 96 9.37 -18.59 16.44
N LEU A 97 8.95 -17.59 15.64
CA LEU A 97 9.84 -16.61 15.03
C LEU A 97 10.53 -15.71 16.09
N PHE A 98 9.81 -15.39 17.16
CA PHE A 98 10.32 -14.63 18.31
C PHE A 98 11.37 -15.41 19.09
N LEU A 99 11.08 -16.65 19.48
CA LEU A 99 12.04 -17.55 20.11
C LEU A 99 13.27 -17.76 19.23
N ASN A 100 13.07 -18.04 17.93
CA ASN A 100 14.18 -18.20 17.00
C ASN A 100 15.01 -16.91 16.85
N LYS A 101 14.41 -15.70 16.85
CA LYS A 101 15.15 -14.42 16.78
C LYS A 101 15.90 -14.09 18.07
N ILE A 102 15.38 -14.49 19.24
CA ILE A 102 16.05 -14.29 20.54
C ILE A 102 17.16 -15.32 20.76
N ILE A 103 16.94 -16.57 20.32
CA ILE A 103 17.88 -17.68 20.48
C ILE A 103 18.94 -17.68 19.37
N SER A 104 18.65 -17.13 18.19
CA SER A 104 19.59 -17.01 17.05
C SER A 104 20.93 -16.36 17.43
N PRO A 105 21.01 -15.20 18.11
CA PRO A 105 22.29 -14.65 18.54
C PRO A 105 23.05 -15.54 19.54
N PHE A 106 22.35 -16.43 20.25
CA PHE A 106 22.96 -17.46 21.10
C PHE A 106 23.41 -18.71 20.30
N ARG A 107 22.71 -19.08 19.22
CA ARG A 107 23.08 -20.18 18.30
C ARG A 107 24.11 -19.80 17.24
N ALA A 108 24.28 -18.52 16.94
CA ALA A 108 25.26 -18.01 15.98
C ALA A 108 26.72 -18.27 16.43
N LYS A 109 26.95 -18.69 17.68
CA LYS A 109 28.25 -19.20 18.13
C LYS A 109 28.54 -20.65 17.71
N PHE A 110 27.59 -21.40 17.13
CA PHE A 110 27.79 -22.83 16.85
C PHE A 110 27.16 -23.36 15.54
N SER A 111 26.61 -22.51 14.66
CA SER A 111 26.05 -22.99 13.39
C SER A 111 26.02 -21.87 12.34
N MET A 112 26.83 -22.04 11.31
CA MET A 112 26.81 -21.24 10.09
C MET A 112 25.68 -21.78 9.19
N GLY A 113 24.44 -21.37 9.45
CA GLY A 113 23.27 -21.82 8.72
C GLY A 113 22.19 -20.75 8.70
N SER A 114 22.19 -19.91 7.67
CA SER A 114 21.18 -18.86 7.48
C SER A 114 19.80 -19.48 7.28
N VAL A 115 18.87 -19.19 8.20
CA VAL A 115 17.45 -19.49 8.01
C VAL A 115 16.91 -18.58 6.90
N LYS A 116 16.91 -19.09 5.67
CA LYS A 116 16.07 -18.62 4.57
C LYS A 116 14.61 -18.77 5.03
N ASN A 117 13.94 -17.65 5.27
CA ASN A 117 12.49 -17.42 5.15
C ASN A 117 12.03 -16.37 6.15
N PHE A 118 12.27 -15.09 5.86
CA PHE A 118 11.32 -14.04 6.19
C PHE A 118 11.60 -12.79 5.36
N VAL A 119 10.54 -12.05 5.05
CA VAL A 119 10.49 -10.78 4.31
C VAL A 119 11.16 -9.67 5.14
N GLU A 120 12.45 -9.81 5.39
CA GLU A 120 13.22 -8.86 6.21
C GLU A 120 14.13 -7.96 5.37
N ASN A 121 14.30 -8.25 4.08
CA ASN A 121 14.74 -7.26 3.13
C ASN A 121 13.88 -7.36 1.86
N LEU A 122 13.17 -6.30 1.49
CA LEU A 122 13.09 -5.97 0.07
C LEU A 122 14.50 -5.48 -0.32
N ASP A 123 15.48 -6.41 -0.33
CA ASP A 123 16.79 -6.21 -0.97
C ASP A 123 16.53 -6.26 -2.47
N GLY A 124 15.83 -5.24 -2.96
CA GLY A 124 15.60 -4.99 -4.37
C GLY A 124 16.28 -3.68 -4.70
N LYS A 125 17.04 -3.66 -5.78
CA LYS A 125 17.43 -2.38 -6.38
C LYS A 125 16.17 -1.77 -6.97
N LEU A 126 15.78 -0.60 -6.49
CA LEU A 126 14.72 0.17 -7.10
C LEU A 126 15.29 0.86 -8.34
N PHE A 127 14.76 0.53 -9.51
CA PHE A 127 15.12 1.18 -10.76
C PHE A 127 14.02 2.12 -11.20
N THR A 128 14.43 3.26 -11.73
CA THR A 128 13.55 4.29 -12.26
C THR A 128 14.32 5.13 -13.27
N THR A 129 13.68 6.11 -13.88
CA THR A 129 14.28 6.96 -14.92
C THR A 129 14.59 8.36 -14.38
N LYS A 130 15.35 9.15 -15.13
CA LYS A 130 15.61 10.56 -14.81
C LYS A 130 14.33 11.38 -14.78
N GLU A 131 13.34 10.99 -15.59
CA GLU A 131 11.99 11.55 -15.64
C GLU A 131 11.04 10.86 -14.64
N GLY A 132 11.56 9.97 -13.80
CA GLY A 132 10.80 9.15 -12.87
C GLY A 132 9.95 8.06 -13.51
N TYR A 133 8.80 7.74 -12.91
CA TYR A 133 7.94 6.70 -13.46
C TYR A 133 7.31 7.10 -14.81
N ARG A 134 7.24 8.41 -15.09
CA ARG A 134 6.75 8.95 -16.36
C ARG A 134 7.58 8.45 -17.55
N GLY A 135 8.90 8.41 -17.43
CA GLY A 135 9.77 7.94 -18.51
C GLY A 135 9.49 6.49 -18.93
N ILE A 136 9.09 5.64 -17.97
CA ILE A 136 8.67 4.26 -18.24
C ILE A 136 7.37 4.27 -19.06
N THR A 137 6.36 5.02 -18.62
CA THR A 137 5.07 5.07 -19.32
C THR A 137 5.17 5.69 -20.70
N GLU A 138 5.97 6.74 -20.88
CA GLU A 138 6.21 7.35 -22.18
C GLU A 138 6.92 6.40 -23.14
N ARG A 139 7.85 5.59 -22.64
CA ARG A 139 8.52 4.57 -23.45
C ARG A 139 7.53 3.49 -23.90
N VAL A 140 6.63 3.05 -23.02
CA VAL A 140 5.58 2.09 -23.36
C VAL A 140 4.65 2.65 -24.45
N VAL A 141 4.20 3.90 -24.32
CA VAL A 141 3.37 4.57 -25.34
C VAL A 141 4.09 4.60 -26.70
N LYS A 142 5.36 4.99 -26.73
CA LYS A 142 6.16 5.00 -27.98
C LYS A 142 6.25 3.61 -28.62
N ILE A 143 6.38 2.54 -27.83
CA ILE A 143 6.42 1.17 -28.36
C ILE A 143 5.08 0.77 -28.96
N ILE A 144 3.97 1.14 -28.31
CA ILE A 144 2.61 0.87 -28.79
C ILE A 144 2.37 1.59 -30.12
N ASP A 145 2.69 2.89 -30.19
CA ASP A 145 2.54 3.70 -31.40
C ASP A 145 3.38 3.13 -32.56
N ASN A 146 4.64 2.74 -32.29
CA ASN A 146 5.53 2.13 -33.29
C ASN A 146 5.07 0.74 -33.76
N SER A 147 4.23 0.06 -32.97
CA SER A 147 3.69 -1.27 -33.32
C SER A 147 2.42 -1.18 -34.19
N GLY A 148 2.02 0.03 -34.60
CA GLY A 148 0.79 0.24 -35.37
C GLY A 148 -0.49 0.26 -34.53
N CYS A 149 -0.37 0.21 -33.21
CA CYS A 149 -1.51 0.43 -32.30
C CYS A 149 -1.72 1.93 -32.06
N SER A 150 -2.95 2.33 -31.73
CA SER A 150 -3.28 3.74 -31.45
C SER A 150 -3.47 4.01 -29.97
N VAL A 151 -2.88 5.12 -29.49
CA VAL A 151 -3.14 5.65 -28.15
C VAL A 151 -3.97 6.94 -28.23
N HIS A 152 -5.21 6.89 -27.75
CA HIS A 152 -6.12 8.04 -27.76
C HIS A 152 -6.09 8.78 -26.42
N LEU A 153 -5.33 9.88 -26.37
CA LEU A 153 -5.30 10.78 -25.20
C LEU A 153 -6.46 11.78 -25.25
N ASN A 154 -6.84 12.31 -24.08
CA ASN A 154 -8.01 13.19 -23.94
C ASN A 154 -9.34 12.50 -24.33
N SER A 155 -9.40 11.18 -24.19
CA SER A 155 -10.55 10.36 -24.55
C SER A 155 -11.14 9.73 -23.28
N GLU A 156 -12.30 10.20 -22.86
CA GLU A 156 -13.00 9.67 -21.70
C GLU A 156 -14.11 8.69 -22.13
N VAL A 157 -14.08 7.48 -21.57
CA VAL A 157 -15.13 6.48 -21.80
C VAL A 157 -16.35 6.81 -20.94
N LEU A 158 -17.49 7.01 -21.60
CA LEU A 158 -18.78 7.30 -20.95
C LEU A 158 -19.64 6.06 -20.81
N ASN A 159 -19.73 5.23 -21.85
CA ASN A 159 -20.53 4.02 -21.88
C ASN A 159 -19.78 2.87 -22.56
N ILE A 160 -20.08 1.65 -22.14
CA ILE A 160 -19.62 0.41 -22.77
C ILE A 160 -20.86 -0.33 -23.25
N ASN A 161 -21.10 -0.37 -24.55
CA ASN A 161 -22.22 -1.11 -25.11
C ASN A 161 -21.85 -2.58 -25.30
N ILE A 162 -22.67 -3.45 -24.71
CA ILE A 162 -22.58 -4.90 -24.81
C ILE A 162 -23.81 -5.48 -25.51
N ASN A 163 -23.64 -6.64 -26.12
CA ASN A 163 -24.73 -7.49 -26.61
C ASN A 163 -24.48 -8.92 -26.13
N GLY A 164 -25.32 -9.41 -25.22
CA GLY A 164 -25.01 -10.60 -24.42
C GLY A 164 -23.73 -10.38 -23.63
N ASP A 165 -22.78 -11.31 -23.77
CA ASP A 165 -21.48 -11.26 -23.07
C ASP A 165 -20.37 -10.56 -23.88
N HIS A 166 -20.71 -9.97 -25.03
CA HIS A 166 -19.74 -9.35 -25.93
C HIS A 166 -19.82 -7.82 -25.90
N ALA A 167 -18.68 -7.16 -25.68
CA ALA A 167 -18.58 -5.73 -25.97
C ALA A 167 -18.65 -5.49 -27.48
N ARG A 168 -19.31 -4.40 -27.88
CA ARG A 168 -19.49 -4.03 -29.29
C ARG A 168 -18.91 -2.67 -29.60
N LYS A 169 -19.11 -1.71 -28.69
CA LYS A 169 -18.61 -0.35 -28.88
C LYS A 169 -18.53 0.40 -27.57
N VAL A 170 -17.67 1.40 -27.53
CA VAL A 170 -17.53 2.31 -26.39
C VAL A 170 -17.87 3.73 -26.81
N LEU A 171 -18.64 4.44 -25.99
CA LEU A 171 -18.92 5.85 -26.20
C LEU A 171 -17.79 6.66 -25.60
N ILE A 172 -17.12 7.45 -26.42
CA ILE A 172 -15.99 8.28 -26.00
C ILE A 172 -16.39 9.75 -26.09
N ARG A 173 -15.96 10.53 -25.10
CA ARG A 173 -16.01 12.00 -25.10
C ARG A 173 -14.59 12.55 -25.19
N ASN A 174 -14.38 13.53 -26.07
CA ASN A 174 -13.13 14.28 -26.09
C ASN A 174 -13.08 15.28 -24.92
N LEU A 175 -12.00 15.29 -24.15
CA LEU A 175 -11.83 16.20 -23.01
C LEU A 175 -11.47 17.63 -23.41
N LYS A 176 -10.94 17.85 -24.62
CA LYS A 176 -10.66 19.20 -25.16
C LYS A 176 -11.89 19.83 -25.81
N ASP A 177 -12.82 19.01 -26.29
CA ASP A 177 -14.10 19.43 -26.85
C ASP A 177 -15.20 18.51 -26.33
N SER A 178 -15.85 18.93 -25.24
CA SER A 178 -16.85 18.10 -24.54
C SER A 178 -18.09 17.78 -25.38
N ASN A 179 -18.34 18.53 -26.45
CA ASN A 179 -19.45 18.29 -27.37
C ASN A 179 -19.13 17.20 -28.39
N ASN A 180 -17.85 16.89 -28.59
CA ASN A 180 -17.42 15.82 -29.46
C ASN A 180 -17.51 14.47 -28.73
N LYS A 181 -18.58 13.74 -29.04
CA LYS A 181 -18.81 12.35 -28.61
C LYS A 181 -18.93 11.46 -29.84
N TYR A 182 -18.26 10.32 -29.80
CA TYR A 182 -18.31 9.34 -30.88
C TYR A 182 -18.27 7.92 -30.33
N TRP A 183 -18.84 6.99 -31.10
CA TRP A 183 -18.73 5.57 -30.82
C TRP A 183 -17.47 5.00 -31.43
N PHE A 184 -16.78 4.17 -30.67
CA PHE A 184 -15.62 3.39 -31.13
C PHE A 184 -16.00 1.92 -31.11
N GLU A 185 -16.07 1.29 -32.28
CA GLU A 185 -16.41 -0.13 -32.43
C GLU A 185 -15.25 -1.01 -31.96
N CYS A 186 -15.56 -2.12 -31.30
CA CYS A 186 -14.58 -3.06 -30.77
C CYS A 186 -15.19 -4.46 -30.55
N ASP A 187 -14.39 -5.51 -30.70
CA ASP A 187 -14.83 -6.89 -30.44
C ASP A 187 -14.69 -7.31 -28.97
N GLY A 188 -13.98 -6.50 -28.17
CA GLY A 188 -13.69 -6.77 -26.77
C GLY A 188 -13.12 -5.56 -26.05
N VAL A 189 -13.21 -5.56 -24.72
CA VAL A 189 -12.70 -4.48 -23.87
C VAL A 189 -11.84 -5.08 -22.75
N LEU A 190 -10.58 -4.66 -22.70
CA LEU A 190 -9.71 -4.86 -21.54
C LEU A 190 -9.82 -3.63 -20.63
N ASN A 191 -10.55 -3.78 -19.53
CA ASN A 191 -10.87 -2.64 -18.65
C ASN A 191 -9.85 -2.49 -17.51
N THR A 192 -9.19 -1.33 -17.47
CA THR A 192 -8.35 -0.88 -16.34
C THR A 192 -8.99 0.24 -15.53
N LEU A 193 -10.20 0.70 -15.90
CA LEU A 193 -10.96 1.70 -15.13
C LEU A 193 -11.48 1.08 -13.81
N PRO A 194 -11.69 1.90 -12.76
CA PRO A 194 -12.25 1.44 -11.50
C PRO A 194 -13.55 0.67 -11.71
N ILE A 195 -13.60 -0.57 -11.21
CA ILE A 195 -14.72 -1.49 -11.46
C ILE A 195 -16.07 -0.94 -10.97
N ASN A 196 -16.06 -0.19 -9.87
CA ASN A 196 -17.26 0.45 -9.33
C ASN A 196 -17.87 1.49 -10.29
N LYS A 197 -17.04 2.13 -11.10
CA LYS A 197 -17.46 3.08 -12.14
C LYS A 197 -17.77 2.38 -13.45
N SER A 198 -16.91 1.48 -13.91
CA SER A 198 -17.07 0.83 -15.22
C SER A 198 -18.34 -0.03 -15.29
N ILE A 199 -18.72 -0.70 -14.21
CA ILE A 199 -20.01 -1.42 -14.13
C ILE A 199 -21.22 -0.49 -14.36
N LEU A 200 -21.13 0.77 -13.94
CA LEU A 200 -22.19 1.75 -14.13
C LEU A 200 -22.23 2.35 -15.55
N MET A 201 -21.14 2.17 -16.32
CA MET A 201 -21.01 2.61 -17.72
C MET A 201 -21.59 1.57 -18.71
N ILE A 202 -21.81 0.33 -18.28
CA ILE A 202 -22.28 -0.75 -19.17
C ILE A 202 -23.73 -0.51 -19.61
N LYS A 203 -23.99 -0.74 -20.90
CA LYS A 203 -25.29 -0.64 -21.56
C LYS A 203 -25.56 -1.87 -22.45
N PRO A 204 -26.76 -2.48 -22.42
CA PRO A 204 -27.87 -2.21 -21.51
C PRO A 204 -27.46 -2.43 -20.05
N ASP A 205 -28.29 -1.88 -19.15
CA ASP A 205 -27.99 -1.88 -17.72
C ASP A 205 -27.81 -3.30 -17.18
N VAL A 206 -26.70 -3.53 -16.46
CA VAL A 206 -26.48 -4.82 -15.77
C VAL A 206 -27.50 -5.04 -14.64
N LEU A 207 -27.59 -6.29 -14.18
CA LEU A 207 -28.47 -6.71 -13.09
C LEU A 207 -28.39 -5.78 -11.87
N LYS A 208 -29.54 -5.50 -11.25
CA LYS A 208 -29.67 -4.55 -10.14
C LYS A 208 -28.76 -4.88 -8.95
N ASN A 209 -28.63 -6.16 -8.60
CA ASN A 209 -27.74 -6.61 -7.53
C ASN A 209 -26.26 -6.29 -7.85
N VAL A 210 -25.81 -6.50 -9.08
CA VAL A 210 -24.45 -6.18 -9.53
C VAL A 210 -24.19 -4.67 -9.43
N LYS A 211 -25.14 -3.84 -9.85
CA LYS A 211 -25.04 -2.37 -9.70
C LYS A 211 -24.95 -1.95 -8.23
N MET A 212 -25.75 -2.57 -7.35
CA MET A 212 -25.72 -2.29 -5.93
C MET A 212 -24.38 -2.67 -5.31
N SER A 213 -23.85 -3.85 -5.63
CA SER A 213 -22.52 -4.29 -5.18
C SER A 213 -21.41 -3.35 -5.66
N ALA A 214 -21.46 -2.93 -6.93
CA ALA A 214 -20.49 -1.98 -7.47
C ALA A 214 -20.50 -0.64 -6.71
N LYS A 215 -21.69 -0.13 -6.35
CA LYS A 215 -21.83 1.12 -5.58
C LYS A 215 -21.33 1.04 -4.14
N GLN A 216 -21.24 -0.16 -3.56
CA GLN A 216 -20.72 -0.37 -2.20
C GLN A 216 -19.19 -0.42 -2.16
N LEU A 217 -18.51 -0.52 -3.31
CA LEU A 217 -17.06 -0.52 -3.37
C LEU A 217 -16.52 0.90 -3.16
N GLU A 218 -15.92 1.09 -2.00
CA GLU A 218 -15.28 2.33 -1.60
C GLU A 218 -13.79 2.35 -1.92
N PHE A 219 -13.25 3.56 -2.12
CA PHE A 219 -11.83 3.80 -2.27
C PHE A 219 -11.45 5.01 -1.45
N ARG A 220 -10.20 5.03 -1.00
CA ARG A 220 -9.63 6.17 -0.29
C ARG A 220 -8.78 6.97 -1.26
N ALA A 221 -9.08 8.26 -1.36
CA ALA A 221 -8.22 9.18 -2.09
C ALA A 221 -6.87 9.30 -1.38
N LEU A 222 -5.81 9.45 -2.16
CA LEU A 222 -4.45 9.69 -1.68
C LEU A 222 -4.01 11.06 -2.15
N VAL A 223 -3.56 11.91 -1.23
CA VAL A 223 -3.12 13.27 -1.56
C VAL A 223 -1.61 13.36 -1.41
N PHE A 224 -0.95 13.86 -2.46
CA PHE A 224 0.49 14.12 -2.44
C PHE A 224 0.75 15.62 -2.34
N VAL A 225 1.58 16.01 -1.37
CA VAL A 225 2.04 17.39 -1.22
C VAL A 225 3.55 17.42 -1.40
N GLY A 226 4.00 17.99 -2.52
CA GLY A 226 5.42 18.19 -2.82
C GLY A 226 5.91 19.55 -2.36
N VAL A 227 7.02 19.57 -1.64
CA VAL A 227 7.71 20.79 -1.21
C VAL A 227 9.11 20.79 -1.81
N LEU A 228 9.41 21.79 -2.65
CA LEU A 228 10.74 22.01 -3.17
C LEU A 228 11.62 22.64 -2.09
N ILE A 229 12.78 22.03 -1.83
CA ILE A 229 13.72 22.48 -0.80
C ILE A 229 15.06 22.75 -1.46
N LYS A 230 15.66 23.90 -1.13
CA LYS A 230 17.03 24.29 -1.54
C LYS A 230 18.10 23.54 -0.75
N LYS A 231 18.06 22.20 -0.82
CA LYS A 231 19.08 21.27 -0.34
C LYS A 231 19.09 20.06 -1.28
N PRO A 232 20.26 19.49 -1.62
CA PRO A 232 20.34 18.31 -2.48
C PRO A 232 19.74 17.06 -1.84
N LYS A 233 19.71 17.00 -0.51
CA LYS A 233 19.21 15.87 0.28
C LYS A 233 18.78 16.34 1.67
N VAL A 234 17.64 15.86 2.15
CA VAL A 234 17.06 16.33 3.42
C VAL A 234 16.84 15.18 4.40
N LEU A 235 16.30 14.04 3.95
CA LEU A 235 16.06 12.90 4.82
C LEU A 235 17.28 11.96 4.86
N PRO A 236 17.51 11.28 6.00
CA PRO A 236 18.55 10.26 6.13
C PRO A 236 18.16 8.93 5.47
N VAL A 237 16.91 8.78 5.03
CA VAL A 237 16.33 7.57 4.42
C VAL A 237 15.38 7.96 3.28
N SER A 238 15.12 7.04 2.35
CA SER A 238 14.22 7.27 1.21
C SER A 238 12.77 7.50 1.62
N PHE A 239 12.27 6.75 2.61
CA PHE A 239 10.93 6.90 3.17
C PHE A 239 10.99 7.04 4.69
N MET A 240 10.22 7.99 5.22
CA MET A 240 10.00 8.13 6.65
C MET A 240 8.51 8.11 6.96
N TYR A 241 8.11 7.22 7.87
CA TYR A 241 6.73 7.09 8.32
C TYR A 241 6.48 7.93 9.57
N PHE A 242 5.31 8.56 9.62
CA PHE A 242 4.87 9.45 10.68
C PHE A 242 3.54 8.96 11.25
N ARG A 243 3.25 9.34 12.50
CA ARG A 243 2.07 8.86 13.24
C ARG A 243 1.26 9.97 13.87
N GLU A 244 1.94 11.02 14.30
CA GLU A 244 1.35 12.17 15.00
C GLU A 244 1.30 13.38 14.04
N HIS A 245 0.98 13.13 12.77
CA HIS A 245 0.95 14.14 11.72
C HIS A 245 -0.24 13.90 10.79
N SER A 246 -0.61 14.92 10.03
CA SER A 246 -1.66 14.83 9.00
C SER A 246 -1.28 13.95 7.80
N PHE A 247 0.00 13.63 7.64
CA PHE A 247 0.53 12.76 6.59
C PHE A 247 1.07 11.44 7.18
N ASN A 248 0.92 10.37 6.40
CA ASN A 248 1.32 9.02 6.77
C ASN A 248 2.81 8.77 6.57
N ARG A 249 3.36 9.28 5.46
CA ARG A 249 4.79 9.16 5.12
C ARG A 249 5.28 10.35 4.32
N VAL A 250 6.58 10.59 4.41
CA VAL A 250 7.32 11.52 3.54
C VAL A 250 8.41 10.73 2.83
N TYR A 251 8.60 10.98 1.54
CA TYR A 251 9.76 10.49 0.82
C TYR A 251 10.61 11.63 0.27
N ASP A 252 11.91 11.39 0.16
CA ASP A 252 12.88 12.34 -0.37
C ASP A 252 13.27 11.92 -1.79
N SER A 253 12.92 12.76 -2.77
CA SER A 253 13.15 12.47 -4.19
C SER A 253 14.62 12.22 -4.54
N SER A 254 15.57 12.71 -3.73
CA SER A 254 17.01 12.53 -3.95
C SER A 254 17.44 11.06 -3.96
N TYR A 255 16.64 10.16 -3.38
CA TYR A 255 16.92 8.72 -3.33
C TYR A 255 16.49 7.97 -4.59
N PHE A 256 15.80 8.64 -5.52
CA PHE A 256 15.19 8.00 -6.69
C PHE A 256 15.87 8.43 -8.00
N GLY A 257 16.92 9.25 -7.97
CA GLY A 257 17.72 9.55 -9.16
C GLY A 257 16.97 10.27 -10.28
N HIS A 258 15.90 10.98 -9.94
CA HIS A 258 15.18 11.84 -10.88
C HIS A 258 15.88 13.20 -11.00
N ASP A 259 15.79 13.81 -12.17
CA ASP A 259 16.23 15.18 -12.35
C ASP A 259 15.28 16.12 -11.60
N THR A 260 15.84 16.96 -10.73
CA THR A 260 15.11 18.02 -10.03
C THR A 260 15.32 19.35 -10.74
N TYR A 261 14.70 20.43 -10.23
CA TYR A 261 14.83 21.77 -10.80
C TYR A 261 16.30 22.24 -10.91
N SER A 262 17.14 21.84 -9.94
CA SER A 262 18.58 22.13 -9.90
C SER A 262 19.29 21.11 -9.00
N PRO A 263 20.59 20.80 -9.22
CA PRO A 263 21.38 19.90 -8.38
C PRO A 263 21.35 20.24 -6.88
N ASP A 264 21.14 21.52 -6.53
CA ASP A 264 21.09 21.99 -5.14
C ASP A 264 19.70 21.88 -4.50
N THR A 265 18.76 21.20 -5.17
CA THR A 265 17.36 21.10 -4.73
C THR A 265 16.87 19.66 -4.68
N THR A 266 15.97 19.38 -3.73
CA THR A 266 15.21 18.12 -3.65
C THR A 266 13.74 18.45 -3.41
N ILE A 267 12.86 17.52 -3.78
CA ILE A 267 11.45 17.56 -3.45
C ILE A 267 11.20 16.56 -2.32
N LEU A 268 10.64 17.05 -1.20
CA LEU A 268 10.01 16.19 -0.22
C LEU A 268 8.54 16.02 -0.57
N VAL A 269 8.07 14.79 -0.62
CA VAL A 269 6.68 14.51 -0.93
C VAL A 269 6.02 13.82 0.26
N ALA A 270 5.04 14.50 0.85
CA ALA A 270 4.19 13.95 1.89
C ALA A 270 2.97 13.26 1.26
N GLU A 271 2.62 12.10 1.80
CA GLU A 271 1.43 11.33 1.43
C GLU A 271 0.42 11.38 2.57
N ILE A 272 -0.79 11.84 2.23
CA ILE A 272 -1.94 12.03 3.14
C ILE A 272 -3.04 11.06 2.76
#